data_AF-A0A1G2CV40-F1
#
_entry.id   AF-A0A1G2CV40-F1
#
_cell.length_a   1.000
_cell.length_b   1.000
_cell.length_c   1.000
_cell.angle_alpha   90.00
_cell.angle_beta   90.00
_cell.angle_gamma   90.00
#
_symmetry.space_group_name_H-M   'P 1'
#
loop_
_entity.id
_entity.type
_entity.pdbx_description
1 polymer ?
#
loop_
_entity_poly.entity_id
_entity_poly.type
_entity_poly.pdbx_seq_one_letter_code
_entity_poly.pdbx_strand_id
1 'polypeptide(L)'
;MSSNLQVGEGTQSQVAPERVFFANLGSWAIMYCMTPSLITIVILGIAIIVLVVWLILLERRIAKLVGGSDASSLEDTITKNQKDLGELFAFKQAVETEINEIDKRMKKKLHGVRMLRFNPFHGTGSGGNQSFATAFLDEEGNGAVLSSLYSREKVSIFAKPVVNRTSEFELSEEEKEVLK
;
A
#
# COMPACT_ATOMS: atom_id res chain seq x y z
N MET A 1 77.22 -95.07 -10.09
CA MET A 1 77.13 -95.47 -11.52
C MET A 1 75.96 -94.73 -12.11
N SER A 2 76.23 -93.62 -12.80
CA SER A 2 76.10 -93.53 -14.27
C SER A 2 74.62 -93.51 -14.68
N SER A 3 74.02 -92.49 -15.30
CA SER A 3 74.55 -91.47 -16.20
C SER A 3 73.41 -90.54 -16.69
N ASN A 4 73.72 -89.26 -16.96
CA ASN A 4 73.31 -88.45 -18.14
C ASN A 4 71.81 -88.11 -18.35
N LEU A 5 71.39 -86.99 -18.96
CA LEU A 5 71.97 -85.71 -19.41
C LEU A 5 70.76 -84.81 -19.76
N GLN A 6 70.97 -83.49 -19.78
CA GLN A 6 70.02 -82.45 -20.18
C GLN A 6 69.57 -82.50 -21.67
N VAL A 7 68.60 -81.62 -21.98
CA VAL A 7 68.42 -80.73 -23.17
C VAL A 7 66.97 -80.85 -23.71
N GLY A 8 66.11 -79.83 -23.59
CA GLY A 8 65.89 -78.73 -24.56
C GLY A 8 64.79 -79.17 -25.56
N GLU A 9 63.78 -78.43 -26.01
CA GLU A 9 63.48 -77.00 -26.15
C GLU A 9 61.95 -76.83 -26.24
N GLY A 10 61.51 -75.57 -26.22
CA GLY A 10 60.12 -75.18 -26.02
C GLY A 10 59.13 -75.54 -27.11
N THR A 11 57.86 -75.43 -26.72
CA THR A 11 56.76 -75.19 -27.65
C THR A 11 55.87 -74.15 -27.00
N GLN A 12 56.18 -72.89 -27.26
CA GLN A 12 55.21 -71.81 -27.06
C GLN A 12 54.01 -72.11 -27.95
N SER A 13 52.91 -72.54 -27.35
CA SER A 13 51.62 -72.58 -28.03
C SER A 13 51.14 -71.14 -28.18
N GLN A 14 51.36 -70.57 -29.37
CA GLN A 14 50.73 -69.33 -29.79
C GLN A 14 49.22 -69.51 -29.78
N VAL A 15 48.55 -68.82 -28.85
CA VAL A 15 47.09 -68.73 -28.80
C VAL A 15 46.66 -67.83 -29.97
N ALA A 16 45.82 -68.36 -30.86
CA ALA A 16 45.41 -67.69 -32.09
C ALA A 16 44.85 -66.27 -31.84
N PRO A 17 45.35 -65.22 -32.53
CA PRO A 17 45.01 -63.81 -32.27
C PRO A 17 43.53 -63.48 -32.52
N GLU A 18 42.85 -64.28 -33.34
CA GLU A 18 41.44 -64.10 -33.70
C GLU A 18 40.49 -64.27 -32.50
N ARG A 19 40.75 -65.23 -31.59
CA ARG A 19 39.86 -65.45 -30.43
C ARG A 19 39.97 -64.35 -29.37
N VAL A 20 41.16 -63.78 -29.20
CA VAL A 20 41.39 -62.65 -28.27
C VAL A 20 40.81 -61.35 -28.83
N PHE A 21 40.83 -61.20 -30.16
CA PHE A 21 40.25 -60.05 -30.85
C PHE A 21 38.72 -60.01 -30.71
N PHE A 22 38.02 -61.12 -30.94
CA PHE A 22 36.56 -61.19 -30.76
C PHE A 22 36.12 -61.02 -29.30
N ALA A 23 36.90 -61.52 -28.32
CA ALA A 23 36.62 -61.34 -26.90
C ALA A 23 36.78 -59.87 -26.45
N ASN A 24 37.81 -59.17 -26.94
CA ASN A 24 37.97 -57.74 -26.68
C ASN A 24 36.87 -56.91 -27.37
N LEU A 25 36.46 -57.24 -28.60
CA LEU A 25 35.41 -56.51 -29.31
C LEU A 25 34.08 -56.51 -28.55
N GLY A 26 33.70 -57.65 -27.96
CA GLY A 26 32.50 -57.76 -27.12
C GLY A 26 32.61 -56.96 -25.81
N SER A 27 33.78 -56.96 -25.18
CA SER A 27 34.03 -56.21 -23.94
C SER A 27 33.99 -54.69 -24.17
N TRP A 28 34.53 -54.23 -25.31
CA TRP A 28 34.47 -52.81 -25.71
C TRP A 28 33.05 -52.39 -26.10
N ALA A 29 32.28 -53.26 -26.75
CA ALA A 29 30.86 -52.99 -27.07
C ALA A 29 29.99 -52.87 -25.81
N ILE A 30 30.20 -53.72 -24.80
CA ILE A 30 29.50 -53.63 -23.51
C ILE A 30 29.92 -52.36 -22.77
N MET A 31 31.22 -52.01 -22.76
CA MET A 31 31.73 -50.78 -22.14
C MET A 31 31.13 -49.52 -22.79
N TYR A 32 31.05 -49.47 -24.13
CA TYR A 32 30.49 -48.34 -24.87
C TYR A 32 28.96 -48.24 -24.73
N CYS A 33 28.27 -49.35 -24.50
CA CYS A 33 26.82 -49.37 -24.27
C CYS A 33 26.46 -49.02 -22.81
N MET A 34 27.32 -49.36 -21.84
CA MET A 34 27.08 -49.11 -20.42
C MET A 34 27.35 -47.65 -20.02
N THR A 35 28.31 -46.99 -20.67
CA THR A 35 28.72 -45.61 -20.33
C THR A 35 27.61 -44.54 -20.50
N PRO A 36 26.79 -44.52 -21.58
CA PRO A 36 25.72 -43.54 -21.71
C PRO A 36 24.60 -43.75 -20.68
N SER A 37 24.32 -45.00 -20.30
CA SER A 37 23.29 -45.31 -19.29
C SER A 37 23.64 -44.83 -17.89
N LEU A 38 24.94 -44.84 -17.52
CA LEU A 38 25.39 -44.29 -16.25
C LEU A 38 25.31 -42.75 -16.25
N ILE A 39 25.68 -42.12 -17.36
CA ILE A 39 25.62 -40.66 -17.51
C ILE A 39 24.17 -40.17 -17.40
N THR A 40 23.21 -40.85 -18.03
CA THR A 40 21.79 -40.48 -17.94
C THR A 40 21.26 -40.62 -16.51
N ILE A 41 21.62 -41.68 -15.78
CA ILE A 41 21.23 -41.85 -14.37
C ILE A 41 21.79 -40.73 -13.50
N VAL A 42 23.05 -40.33 -13.70
CA VAL A 42 23.68 -39.24 -12.94
C VAL A 42 23.00 -37.91 -13.22
N ILE A 43 22.73 -37.58 -14.49
CA ILE A 43 22.03 -36.34 -14.87
C ILE A 43 20.62 -36.31 -14.27
N LEU A 44 19.91 -37.43 -14.32
CA LEU A 44 18.55 -37.54 -13.78
C LEU A 44 18.55 -37.42 -12.25
N GLY A 45 19.55 -37.98 -11.58
CA GLY A 45 19.76 -37.79 -10.13
C GLY A 45 20.03 -36.32 -9.77
N ILE A 46 20.89 -35.63 -10.52
CA ILE A 46 21.16 -34.20 -10.33
C ILE A 46 19.88 -33.38 -10.56
N ALA A 47 19.11 -33.69 -11.61
CA ALA A 47 17.85 -33.00 -11.89
C ALA A 47 16.83 -33.15 -10.75
N ILE A 48 16.70 -34.34 -10.17
CA ILE A 48 15.85 -34.58 -9.01
C ILE A 48 16.31 -33.76 -7.80
N ILE A 49 17.62 -33.74 -7.52
CA ILE A 49 18.17 -32.96 -6.40
C ILE A 49 17.87 -31.46 -6.58
N VAL A 50 18.07 -30.92 -7.78
CA VAL A 50 17.77 -29.52 -8.09
C VAL A 50 16.28 -29.21 -7.89
N LEU A 51 15.39 -30.10 -8.36
CA LEU A 51 13.94 -29.93 -8.17
C LEU A 51 13.55 -29.96 -6.69
N VAL A 52 14.12 -30.88 -5.90
CA VAL A 52 13.87 -30.96 -4.46
C VAL A 52 14.34 -29.70 -3.74
N VAL A 53 15.54 -29.20 -4.06
CA VAL A 53 16.06 -27.94 -3.49
C VAL A 53 15.15 -26.77 -3.85
N TRP A 54 14.69 -26.69 -5.10
CA TRP A 54 13.77 -25.64 -5.53
C TRP A 54 12.45 -25.70 -4.77
N LEU A 55 11.92 -26.90 -4.55
CA LEU A 55 10.66 -27.13 -3.84
C LEU A 55 10.77 -26.68 -2.38
N ILE A 56 11.87 -27.02 -1.69
CA ILE A 56 12.14 -26.59 -0.31
C ILE A 56 12.31 -25.06 -0.22
N LEU A 57 13.02 -24.44 -1.18
CA LEU A 57 13.18 -22.99 -1.20
C LEU A 57 11.85 -22.25 -1.44
N LEU A 58 11.01 -22.80 -2.33
CA LEU A 58 9.68 -22.25 -2.62
C LEU A 58 8.78 -22.35 -1.40
N GLU A 59 8.76 -23.50 -0.73
CA GLU A 59 8.00 -23.73 0.49
C GLU A 59 8.43 -22.78 1.62
N ARG A 60 9.75 -22.60 1.82
CA ARG A 60 10.27 -21.63 2.81
C ARG A 60 9.93 -20.19 2.48
N ARG A 61 9.93 -19.82 1.19
CA ARG A 61 9.57 -18.46 0.75
C ARG A 61 8.08 -18.19 1.00
N ILE A 62 7.23 -19.17 0.72
CA ILE A 62 5.79 -19.10 0.99
C ILE A 62 5.56 -19.03 2.50
N ALA A 63 6.17 -19.92 3.29
CA ALA A 63 6.05 -19.93 4.75
C ALA A 63 6.48 -18.59 5.38
N LYS A 64 7.54 -17.94 4.87
CA LYS A 64 8.00 -16.65 5.40
C LYS A 64 7.04 -15.49 5.13
N LEU A 65 6.34 -15.50 3.99
CA LEU A 65 5.32 -14.50 3.66
C LEU A 65 4.03 -14.69 4.48
N VAL A 66 3.81 -15.90 4.98
CA VAL A 66 2.58 -16.34 5.64
C VAL A 66 2.75 -16.46 7.16
N GLY A 67 3.95 -16.21 7.69
CA GLY A 67 4.19 -16.25 9.15
C GLY A 67 4.47 -17.65 9.72
N GLY A 68 4.90 -18.59 8.89
CA GLY A 68 5.56 -19.83 9.32
C GLY A 68 4.65 -21.01 9.70
N SER A 69 3.39 -21.01 9.27
CA SER A 69 2.44 -22.09 9.62
C SER A 69 1.96 -22.88 8.39
N ASP A 70 1.69 -24.17 8.60
CA ASP A 70 1.35 -25.20 7.60
C ASP A 70 0.25 -24.78 6.61
N ALA A 71 0.12 -25.47 5.47
CA ALA A 71 -0.82 -25.14 4.39
C ALA A 71 -2.28 -24.87 4.83
N SER A 72 -2.76 -25.44 5.94
CA SER A 72 -4.06 -25.10 6.54
C SER A 72 -4.11 -23.67 7.08
N SER A 73 -3.02 -23.20 7.70
CA SER A 73 -2.89 -21.84 8.21
C SER A 73 -2.84 -20.80 7.09
N LEU A 74 -2.49 -21.17 5.85
CA LEU A 74 -2.51 -20.27 4.71
C LEU A 74 -3.94 -19.90 4.31
N GLU A 75 -4.83 -20.89 4.22
CA GLU A 75 -6.25 -20.65 3.95
C GLU A 75 -6.91 -19.83 5.06
N ASP A 76 -6.60 -20.15 6.32
CA ASP A 76 -7.08 -19.39 7.48
C ASP A 76 -6.55 -17.95 7.51
N THR A 77 -5.30 -17.73 7.09
CA THR A 77 -4.71 -16.39 7.02
C THR A 77 -5.30 -15.58 5.86
N ILE A 78 -5.56 -16.21 4.71
CA ILE A 78 -6.18 -15.54 3.57
C ILE A 78 -7.62 -15.15 3.91
N THR A 79 -8.40 -16.06 4.50
CA THR A 79 -9.79 -15.78 4.90
C THR A 79 -9.86 -14.71 5.99
N LYS A 80 -8.93 -14.73 6.96
CA LYS A 80 -8.82 -13.67 7.97
C LYS A 80 -8.47 -12.31 7.34
N ASN A 81 -7.49 -12.25 6.45
CA ASN A 81 -7.16 -11.00 5.75
C ASN A 81 -8.31 -10.48 4.89
N GLN A 82 -9.08 -11.36 4.23
CA GLN A 82 -10.26 -10.96 3.48
C GLN A 82 -11.33 -10.37 4.39
N LYS A 83 -11.54 -10.95 5.57
CA LYS A 83 -12.46 -10.42 6.57
C LYS A 83 -11.99 -9.07 7.12
N ASP A 84 -10.71 -8.96 7.47
CA ASP A 84 -10.09 -7.73 7.97
C ASP A 84 -10.16 -6.61 6.92
N LEU A 85 -9.96 -6.93 5.63
CA LEU A 85 -10.17 -5.99 4.53
C LEU A 85 -11.63 -5.56 4.41
N GLY A 86 -12.58 -6.49 4.54
CA GLY A 86 -14.01 -6.18 4.54
C GLY A 86 -14.40 -5.24 5.69
N GLU A 87 -13.90 -5.50 6.90
CA GLU A 87 -14.11 -4.63 8.06
C GLU A 87 -13.45 -3.26 7.87
N LEU A 88 -12.26 -3.20 7.27
CA LEU A 88 -11.58 -1.95 6.96
C LEU A 88 -12.35 -1.12 5.91
N PHE A 89 -12.91 -1.76 4.88
CA PHE A 89 -13.75 -1.06 3.89
C PHE A 89 -15.04 -0.54 4.52
N ALA A 90 -15.69 -1.32 5.39
CA ALA A 90 -16.87 -0.87 6.12
C ALA A 90 -16.55 0.31 7.04
N PHE A 91 -15.42 0.25 7.76
CA PHE A 91 -14.94 1.35 8.61
C PHE A 91 -14.63 2.61 7.79
N LYS A 92 -13.93 2.46 6.65
CA LYS A 92 -13.65 3.57 5.74
C LYS A 92 -14.95 4.24 5.29
N GLN A 93 -15.94 3.47 4.88
CA GLN A 93 -17.22 4.00 4.42
C GLN A 93 -17.99 4.72 5.55
N ALA A 94 -17.94 4.19 6.77
CA ALA A 94 -18.52 4.85 7.94
C ALA A 94 -17.83 6.21 8.22
N VAL A 95 -16.50 6.24 8.19
CA VAL A 95 -15.71 7.47 8.41
C VAL A 95 -15.97 8.50 7.30
N GLU A 96 -16.01 8.09 6.04
CA GLU A 96 -16.35 9.01 4.93
C GLU A 96 -17.75 9.60 5.08
N THR A 97 -18.71 8.80 5.57
CA THR A 97 -20.07 9.27 5.86
C THR A 97 -20.07 10.30 6.99
N GLU A 98 -19.36 10.02 8.08
CA GLU A 98 -19.26 10.91 9.24
C GLU A 98 -18.56 12.24 8.88
N ILE A 99 -17.47 12.18 8.12
CA ILE A 99 -16.78 13.39 7.63
C ILE A 99 -17.72 14.24 6.76
N ASN A 100 -18.48 13.61 5.86
CA ASN A 100 -19.46 14.34 5.04
C ASN A 100 -20.59 14.96 5.88
N GLU A 101 -21.02 14.31 6.96
CA GLU A 101 -21.98 14.90 7.89
C GLU A 101 -21.39 16.08 8.65
N ILE A 102 -20.16 15.96 9.13
CA ILE A 102 -19.45 17.03 9.82
C ILE A 102 -19.29 18.23 8.88
N ASP A 103 -18.85 18.02 7.63
CA ASP A 103 -18.69 19.09 6.63
C ASP A 103 -20.03 19.81 6.37
N LYS A 104 -21.12 19.05 6.19
CA LYS A 104 -22.47 19.63 6.06
C LYS A 104 -22.91 20.44 7.28
N ARG A 105 -22.54 20.01 8.48
CA ARG A 105 -22.85 20.74 9.73
C ARG A 105 -21.98 21.98 9.88
N MET A 106 -20.71 21.92 9.48
CA MET A 106 -19.76 23.02 9.55
C MET A 106 -20.10 24.13 8.56
N LYS A 107 -20.52 23.80 7.34
CA LYS A 107 -20.99 24.79 6.34
C LYS A 107 -22.11 25.69 6.83
N LYS A 108 -22.96 25.19 7.74
CA LYS A 108 -24.06 25.95 8.35
C LYS A 108 -23.67 26.75 9.60
N LYS A 109 -22.41 26.68 10.04
CA LYS A 109 -21.91 27.46 11.17
C LYS A 109 -21.44 28.82 10.68
N LEU A 110 -21.61 29.81 11.55
CA LEU A 110 -21.10 31.15 11.34
C LEU A 110 -19.57 31.13 11.44
N HIS A 111 -18.89 31.58 10.40
CA HIS A 111 -17.44 31.65 10.32
C HIS A 111 -16.99 33.12 10.27
N GLY A 112 -16.13 33.48 11.22
CA GLY A 112 -15.51 34.81 11.27
C GLY A 112 -16.47 35.93 11.65
N VAL A 113 -16.57 36.19 12.96
CA VAL A 113 -17.26 37.40 13.45
C VAL A 113 -16.29 38.58 13.31
N ARG A 114 -16.54 39.47 12.34
CA ARG A 114 -15.85 40.76 12.26
C ARG A 114 -16.70 41.85 12.89
N MET A 115 -16.10 42.57 13.83
CA MET A 115 -16.68 43.73 14.49
C MET A 115 -15.88 44.97 14.13
N LEU A 116 -16.57 46.02 13.68
CA LEU A 116 -16.02 47.36 13.50
C LEU A 116 -16.73 48.31 14.46
N ARG A 117 -15.96 49.16 15.15
CA ARG A 117 -16.51 50.22 16.00
C ARG A 117 -16.33 51.56 15.31
N PHE A 118 -17.37 52.38 15.31
CA PHE A 118 -17.38 53.66 14.60
C PHE A 118 -18.16 54.72 15.39
N ASN A 119 -18.08 55.96 14.92
CA ASN A 119 -18.86 57.08 15.44
C ASN A 119 -19.82 57.57 14.34
N PRO A 120 -21.14 57.44 14.52
CA PRO A 120 -22.11 57.80 13.49
C PRO A 120 -22.32 59.31 13.35
N PHE A 121 -21.81 60.12 14.28
CA PHE A 121 -21.96 61.57 14.28
C PHE A 121 -20.60 62.25 14.20
N HIS A 122 -19.96 62.19 13.03
CA HIS A 122 -18.78 62.99 12.71
C HIS A 122 -19.14 64.49 12.73
N GLY A 123 -18.84 65.20 13.83
CA GLY A 123 -18.98 66.66 13.91
C GLY A 123 -19.61 67.20 15.21
N THR A 124 -20.26 66.36 16.02
CA THR A 124 -20.73 66.76 17.36
C THR A 124 -19.78 66.17 18.40
N GLY A 125 -18.79 66.97 18.81
CA GLY A 125 -17.60 66.55 19.57
C GLY A 125 -17.81 66.00 20.99
N SER A 126 -18.71 65.03 21.21
CA SER A 126 -18.73 64.26 22.46
C SER A 126 -19.27 62.82 22.36
N GLY A 127 -19.31 62.23 21.16
CA GLY A 127 -19.64 60.80 21.00
C GLY A 127 -18.37 59.98 20.79
N GLY A 128 -18.03 59.08 21.73
CA GLY A 128 -16.98 58.08 21.51
C GLY A 128 -17.41 57.04 20.46
N ASN A 129 -16.49 56.16 20.03
CA ASN A 129 -16.76 55.03 19.12
C ASN A 129 -17.59 53.94 19.82
N GLN A 130 -18.81 54.26 20.22
CA GLN A 130 -19.76 53.37 20.91
C GLN A 130 -20.72 52.67 19.95
N SER A 131 -20.78 53.11 18.70
CA SER A 131 -21.52 52.40 17.65
C SER A 131 -20.66 51.25 17.13
N PHE A 132 -21.32 50.18 16.71
CA PHE A 132 -20.64 49.00 16.17
C PHE A 132 -21.41 48.42 15.00
N ALA A 133 -20.70 47.80 14.06
CA ALA A 133 -21.24 46.92 13.04
C ALA A 133 -20.56 45.56 13.23
N THR A 134 -21.32 44.47 13.12
CA THR A 134 -20.83 43.11 13.26
C THR A 134 -21.47 42.21 12.23
N ALA A 135 -20.64 41.53 11.44
CA ALA A 135 -21.10 40.57 10.46
C ALA A 135 -21.10 39.15 11.04
N PHE A 136 -22.23 38.47 10.92
CA PHE A 136 -22.40 37.06 11.19
C PHE A 136 -22.68 36.36 9.87
N LEU A 137 -21.65 35.83 9.24
CA LEU A 137 -21.76 35.14 7.95
C LEU A 137 -21.36 33.68 8.09
N ASP A 138 -21.98 32.82 7.30
CA ASP A 138 -21.50 31.46 7.04
C ASP A 138 -20.38 31.45 5.97
N GLU A 139 -19.92 30.26 5.62
CA GLU A 139 -18.90 30.04 4.60
C GLU A 139 -19.31 30.52 3.19
N GLU A 140 -20.62 30.51 2.90
CA GLU A 140 -21.21 30.95 1.64
C GLU A 140 -21.47 32.46 1.63
N GLY A 141 -21.25 33.16 2.74
CA GLY A 141 -21.47 34.59 2.88
C GLY A 141 -22.93 34.96 3.15
N ASN A 142 -23.74 34.03 3.63
CA ASN A 142 -25.12 34.25 4.06
C ASN A 142 -25.20 34.43 5.58
N GLY A 143 -26.12 35.26 6.06
CA GLY A 143 -26.36 35.46 7.47
C GLY A 143 -26.96 36.83 7.76
N ALA A 144 -26.38 37.57 8.71
CA ALA A 144 -26.89 38.88 9.09
C ALA A 144 -25.77 39.83 9.52
N VAL A 145 -25.96 41.11 9.25
CA VAL A 145 -25.16 42.18 9.83
C VAL A 145 -25.97 42.88 10.91
N LEU A 146 -25.38 42.98 12.10
CA LEU A 146 -25.93 43.70 13.24
C LEU A 146 -25.19 45.01 13.38
N SER A 147 -25.90 46.14 13.30
CA SER A 147 -25.33 47.46 13.55
C SER A 147 -26.06 48.16 14.69
N SER A 148 -25.33 48.87 15.51
CA SER A 148 -25.85 49.66 16.62
C SER A 148 -25.42 51.09 16.44
N LEU A 149 -26.40 51.98 16.39
CA LEU A 149 -26.23 53.43 16.32
C LEU A 149 -26.49 54.01 17.71
N TYR A 150 -25.42 54.43 18.37
CA TYR A 150 -25.47 55.06 19.69
C TYR A 150 -25.66 56.58 19.54
N SER A 151 -26.75 57.10 20.10
CA SER A 151 -26.99 58.52 20.32
C SER A 151 -27.05 58.82 21.82
N ARG A 152 -26.89 60.09 22.22
CA ARG A 152 -26.91 60.51 23.63
C ARG A 152 -28.21 60.13 24.35
N GLU A 153 -29.32 60.11 23.63
CA GLU A 153 -30.66 59.89 24.18
C GLU A 153 -31.21 58.49 23.88
N LYS A 154 -30.69 57.80 22.85
CA LYS A 154 -31.20 56.49 22.43
C LYS A 154 -30.14 55.64 21.73
N VAL A 155 -30.31 54.33 21.83
CA VAL A 155 -29.55 53.34 21.06
C VAL A 155 -30.52 52.65 20.10
N SER A 156 -30.20 52.68 18.81
CA SER A 156 -30.96 51.98 17.77
C SER A 156 -30.12 50.82 17.24
N ILE A 157 -30.66 49.60 17.31
CA ILE A 157 -30.01 48.40 16.78
C ILE A 157 -30.75 47.96 15.52
N PHE A 158 -30.01 47.70 14.45
CA PHE A 158 -30.49 47.25 13.17
C PHE A 158 -29.89 45.88 12.85
N ALA A 159 -30.73 44.97 12.36
CA ALA A 159 -30.31 43.69 11.84
C ALA A 159 -30.74 43.60 10.39
N LYS A 160 -29.78 43.45 9.48
CA LYS A 160 -30.03 43.34 8.04
C LYS A 160 -29.63 41.93 7.58
N PRO A 161 -30.53 41.19 6.93
CA PRO A 161 -30.17 39.89 6.35
C PRO A 161 -29.19 40.07 5.20
N VAL A 162 -28.25 39.15 5.07
CA VAL A 162 -27.22 39.14 4.03
C VAL A 162 -27.25 37.80 3.31
N VAL A 163 -27.22 37.83 1.98
CA VAL A 163 -27.16 36.68 1.09
C VAL A 163 -25.99 36.90 0.13
N ASN A 164 -25.05 35.96 0.03
CA ASN A 164 -23.84 36.09 -0.80
C ASN A 164 -23.05 37.40 -0.57
N ARG A 165 -22.90 37.84 0.68
CA ARG A 165 -22.27 39.12 1.07
C ARG A 165 -22.97 40.39 0.56
N THR A 166 -24.20 40.28 0.06
CA THR A 166 -25.03 41.43 -0.32
C THR A 166 -26.33 41.44 0.46
N SER A 167 -26.92 42.62 0.65
CA SER A 167 -28.18 42.80 1.38
C SER A 167 -29.18 43.49 0.45
N GLU A 168 -30.45 43.10 0.55
CA GLU A 168 -31.55 43.79 -0.16
C GLU A 168 -31.77 45.21 0.40
N PHE A 169 -31.38 45.43 1.65
CA PHE A 169 -31.42 46.74 2.30
C PHE A 169 -30.12 47.50 2.08
N GLU A 170 -30.21 48.82 1.92
CA GLU A 170 -29.04 49.70 1.83
C GLU A 170 -28.13 49.52 3.04
N LEU A 171 -26.86 49.24 2.78
CA LEU A 171 -25.81 49.10 3.77
C LEU A 171 -25.03 50.40 3.90
N SER A 172 -24.76 50.82 5.14
CA SER A 172 -23.79 51.87 5.45
C SER A 172 -22.36 51.43 5.07
N GLU A 173 -21.44 52.39 4.98
CA GLU A 173 -20.05 52.09 4.62
C GLU A 173 -19.39 51.16 5.65
N GLU A 174 -19.70 51.34 6.93
CA GLU A 174 -19.21 50.51 8.03
C GLU A 174 -19.79 49.08 7.98
N GLU A 175 -21.07 48.94 7.60
CA GLU A 175 -21.69 47.63 7.38
C GLU A 175 -21.10 46.91 6.16
N LYS A 176 -20.75 47.63 5.08
CA LYS A 176 -20.04 47.06 3.93
C LYS A 176 -18.62 46.64 4.30
N GLU A 177 -17.96 47.36 5.19
CA GLU A 177 -16.59 47.06 5.60
C GLU A 177 -16.50 45.74 6.37
N VAL A 178 -17.45 45.46 7.28
CA VAL A 178 -17.45 44.19 8.01
C VAL A 178 -17.75 42.97 7.13
N LEU A 179 -18.38 43.18 5.97
CA LEU A 179 -18.69 42.14 4.98
C LEU A 179 -17.53 41.77 4.03
N LYS A 180 -16.46 42.57 3.97
CA LYS A 180 -15.27 42.32 3.13
C LYS A 180 -14.33 41.30 3.76
#